data_AF-U1NMT5-F1
#
_entry.id   AF-U1NMT5-F1
#
_cell.length_a   1.000
_cell.length_b   1.000
_cell.length_c   1.000
_cell.angle_alpha   90.00
_cell.angle_beta   90.00
_cell.angle_gamma   90.00
#
_symmetry.space_group_name_H-M   'P 1'
#
loop_
_entity.id
_entity.type
_entity.pdbx_description
1 polymer ?
#
loop_
_entity_poly.entity_id
_entity_poly.type
_entity_poly.pdbx_seq_one_letter_code
_entity_poly.pdbx_strand_id
1 'polypeptide(L)'
;MDRISALRNIENALRAFEEGERDLQSVESQTRAVLRTYATDFETDGPTPKQAYRALAPESVAGTIVVATDTATACERVAALSEAEILRTDIDMVQI
;
A
#
# COMPACT_ATOMS: atom_id res chain seq x y z
N MET A 1 7.28 -11.17 0.11
CA MET A 1 7.26 -10.72 1.52
C MET A 1 5.81 -10.47 1.88
N ASP A 2 5.29 -11.19 2.88
CA ASP A 2 3.92 -11.00 3.33
C ASP A 2 3.77 -9.77 4.25
N ARG A 3 2.51 -9.36 4.48
CA ARG A 3 2.17 -8.20 5.30
C ARG A 3 2.64 -8.32 6.76
N ILE A 4 2.54 -9.49 7.37
CA ILE A 4 2.91 -9.70 8.77
C ILE A 4 4.43 -9.56 8.90
N SER A 5 5.17 -10.16 7.98
CA SER A 5 6.63 -10.04 7.92
C SER A 5 7.09 -8.59 7.73
N ALA A 6 6.47 -7.83 6.83
CA ALA A 6 6.78 -6.42 6.64
C ALA A 6 6.55 -5.59 7.92
N LEU A 7 5.41 -5.78 8.58
CA LEU A 7 5.09 -5.06 9.82
C LEU A 7 6.05 -5.39 10.95
N ARG A 8 6.42 -6.67 11.13
CA ARG A 8 7.39 -7.08 12.14
C ARG A 8 8.77 -6.48 11.89
N ASN A 9 9.21 -6.40 10.63
CA ASN A 9 10.50 -5.78 10.31
C ASN A 9 10.52 -4.29 10.66
N ILE A 10 9.42 -3.58 10.40
CA ILE A 10 9.29 -2.16 10.76
C ILE A 10 9.23 -2.00 12.28
N GLU A 11 8.44 -2.81 12.97
CA GLU A 11 8.33 -2.80 14.43
C GLU A 11 9.70 -3.03 15.10
N ASN A 12 10.46 -4.01 14.62
CA ASN A 12 11.81 -4.28 15.12
C ASN A 12 12.77 -3.10 14.88
N ALA A 13 12.66 -2.42 13.73
CA ALA A 13 13.49 -1.25 13.44
C ALA A 13 13.15 -0.08 14.37
N LEU A 14 11.86 0.16 14.62
CA LEU A 14 11.40 1.18 15.57
C LEU A 14 11.90 0.89 16.99
N ARG A 15 11.77 -0.36 17.45
CA ARG A 15 12.24 -0.77 18.78
C ARG A 15 13.74 -0.52 18.97
N ALA A 16 14.56 -0.86 17.98
CA ALA A 16 16.00 -0.59 18.03
C ALA A 16 16.33 0.91 18.12
N PHE A 17 15.51 1.78 17.52
CA PHE A 17 15.67 3.23 17.70
C PHE A 17 15.23 3.70 19.09
N GLU A 18 14.10 3.20 19.60
CA GLU A 18 13.60 3.52 20.94
C GLU A 18 14.57 3.09 22.05
N GLU A 19 15.27 1.97 21.86
CA GLU A 19 16.30 1.46 22.77
C GLU A 19 17.67 2.16 22.58
N GLY A 20 17.81 3.04 21.59
CA GLY A 20 19.03 3.78 21.29
C GLY A 20 20.11 2.96 20.55
N GLU A 21 19.76 1.77 20.04
CA GLU A 21 20.66 0.89 19.28
C GLU A 21 20.89 1.37 17.85
N ARG A 22 19.98 2.20 17.31
CA ARG A 22 20.05 2.75 15.95
C ARG A 22 19.61 4.20 15.90
N ASP A 23 20.19 4.95 14.98
CA ASP A 23 19.73 6.30 14.65
C ASP A 23 18.49 6.30 13.74
N LEU A 24 17.81 7.44 13.70
CA LEU A 24 16.58 7.62 12.92
C LEU A 24 16.81 7.39 11.42
N GLN A 25 17.93 7.87 10.88
CA GLN A 25 18.24 7.77 9.46
C GLN A 25 18.37 6.30 9.01
N SER A 26 18.96 5.46 9.86
CA SER A 26 19.10 4.02 9.64
C SER A 26 17.73 3.32 9.66
N VAL A 27 16.86 3.68 10.60
CA VAL A 27 15.50 3.14 10.69
C VAL A 27 14.65 3.55 9.49
N GLU A 28 14.72 4.81 9.06
CA GLU A 28 14.03 5.30 7.86
C GLU A 28 14.49 4.56 6.60
N SER A 29 15.80 4.36 6.47
CA SER A 29 16.39 3.64 5.33
C SER A 29 15.94 2.18 5.29
N GLN A 30 15.94 1.49 6.44
CA GLN A 30 15.44 0.12 6.53
C GLN A 30 13.94 0.04 6.27
N THR A 31 13.15 0.95 6.85
CA THR A 31 11.70 1.00 6.64
C THR A 31 11.38 1.19 5.17
N ARG A 32 12.08 2.10 4.49
CA ARG A 32 11.95 2.29 3.04
C ARG A 32 12.29 1.03 2.25
N ALA A 33 13.34 0.31 2.64
CA ALA A 33 13.71 -0.95 1.99
C ALA A 33 12.62 -2.01 2.17
N VAL A 34 12.11 -2.19 3.39
CA VAL A 34 11.02 -3.13 3.71
C VAL A 34 9.75 -2.79 2.91
N LEU A 35 9.38 -1.52 2.83
CA LEU A 35 8.21 -1.07 2.07
C LEU A 35 8.36 -1.33 0.56
N ARG A 36 9.55 -1.11 -0.01
CA ARG A 36 9.83 -1.43 -1.42
C ARG A 36 9.71 -2.92 -1.69
N THR A 37 10.33 -3.74 -0.85
CA THR A 37 10.24 -5.21 -0.98
C THR A 37 8.80 -5.68 -0.84
N TYR A 38 8.06 -5.15 0.15
CA TYR A 38 6.64 -5.45 0.30
C TYR A 38 5.86 -5.07 -0.96
N ALA A 39 6.04 -3.86 -1.50
CA ALA A 39 5.34 -3.40 -2.70
C ALA A 39 5.63 -4.27 -3.94
N THR A 40 6.90 -4.61 -4.19
CA THR A 40 7.27 -5.48 -5.31
C THR A 40 6.74 -6.90 -5.15
N ASP A 41 6.90 -7.50 -3.97
CA ASP A 41 6.45 -8.87 -3.75
C ASP A 41 4.92 -8.98 -3.76
N PHE A 42 4.23 -7.90 -3.39
CA PHE A 42 2.78 -7.79 -3.41
C PHE A 42 2.19 -7.92 -4.82
N GLU A 43 2.93 -7.52 -5.87
CA GLU A 43 2.54 -7.72 -7.26
C GLU A 43 2.70 -9.18 -7.73
N THR A 44 3.47 -9.99 -7.00
CA THR A 44 3.92 -11.33 -7.44
C THR A 44 3.38 -12.52 -6.63
N ASP A 45 2.92 -12.34 -5.38
CA ASP A 45 2.56 -13.46 -4.49
C ASP A 45 1.04 -13.63 -4.27
N GLY A 46 0.46 -14.70 -4.83
CA GLY A 46 -0.87 -15.22 -4.48
C GLY A 46 -1.64 -15.86 -5.64
N PRO A 47 -2.69 -16.69 -5.38
CA PRO A 47 -3.56 -17.23 -6.42
C PRO A 47 -4.38 -16.15 -7.14
N THR A 48 -4.40 -14.93 -6.59
CA THR A 48 -5.06 -13.76 -7.18
C THR A 48 -4.11 -12.57 -7.02
N PRO A 49 -3.32 -12.23 -8.05
CA PRO A 49 -2.39 -11.11 -7.97
C PRO A 49 -3.16 -9.82 -7.69
N LYS A 50 -2.61 -8.98 -6.83
CA LYS A 50 -3.22 -7.70 -6.46
C LYS A 50 -2.46 -6.59 -7.15
N GLN A 51 -3.18 -5.53 -7.50
CA GLN A 51 -2.66 -4.38 -8.23
C GLN A 51 -3.07 -3.10 -7.50
N ALA A 52 -2.28 -2.05 -7.66
CA ALA A 52 -2.63 -0.73 -7.18
C ALA A 52 -3.51 0.00 -8.20
N TYR A 53 -4.52 0.68 -7.67
CA TYR A 53 -5.46 1.51 -8.41
C TYR A 53 -5.50 2.90 -7.78
N ARG A 54 -5.36 3.93 -8.60
CA ARG A 54 -5.47 5.33 -8.21
C ARG A 54 -6.86 5.83 -8.56
N ALA A 55 -7.55 6.44 -7.59
CA ALA A 55 -8.77 7.19 -7.87
C ALA A 55 -8.47 8.50 -8.60
N LEU A 56 -9.24 8.77 -9.65
CA LEU A 56 -9.23 10.00 -10.44
C LEU A 56 -10.40 10.90 -10.08
N ALA A 57 -11.52 10.30 -9.67
CA ALA A 57 -12.74 10.97 -9.27
C ALA A 57 -13.47 10.17 -8.16
N PRO A 58 -14.40 10.80 -7.43
CA PRO A 58 -14.60 12.25 -7.33
C PRO A 58 -13.41 12.95 -6.66
N GLU A 59 -13.37 14.28 -6.73
CA GLU A 59 -12.25 15.11 -6.21
C GLU A 59 -11.91 14.78 -4.74
N SER A 60 -12.90 14.41 -3.93
CA SER A 60 -12.72 14.06 -2.51
C SER A 60 -11.80 12.87 -2.26
N VAL A 61 -11.64 11.98 -3.24
CA VAL A 61 -10.76 10.79 -3.17
C VAL A 61 -9.72 10.76 -4.28
N ALA A 62 -9.69 11.78 -5.16
CA ALA A 62 -8.72 11.86 -6.24
C ALA A 62 -7.28 11.79 -5.70
N GLY A 63 -6.47 10.94 -6.33
CA GLY A 63 -5.09 10.65 -5.92
C GLY A 63 -4.95 9.52 -4.89
N THR A 64 -6.04 9.08 -4.25
CA THR A 64 -6.03 7.94 -3.32
C THR A 64 -5.60 6.67 -4.05
N ILE A 65 -4.67 5.91 -3.46
CA ILE A 65 -4.27 4.60 -3.96
C ILE A 65 -4.92 3.53 -3.09
N VAL A 66 -5.73 2.69 -3.72
CA VAL A 66 -6.22 1.45 -3.12
C VAL A 66 -5.54 0.28 -3.80
N VAL A 67 -5.52 -0.85 -3.12
CA VAL A 67 -4.90 -2.05 -3.65
C VAL A 67 -5.95 -3.15 -3.71
N ALA A 68 -6.12 -3.81 -4.85
CA ALA A 68 -7.24 -4.70 -5.09
C ALA A 68 -6.87 -5.84 -6.05
N THR A 69 -7.66 -6.92 -6.05
CA THR A 69 -7.49 -8.06 -6.98
C THR A 69 -7.94 -7.74 -8.40
N ASP A 70 -8.80 -6.75 -8.54
CA ASP A 70 -9.44 -6.35 -9.79
C ASP A 70 -10.05 -4.95 -9.65
N THR A 71 -10.44 -4.38 -10.79
CA THR A 71 -11.04 -3.05 -10.88
C THR A 71 -12.35 -2.91 -10.08
N ALA A 72 -13.19 -3.96 -10.00
CA ALA A 72 -14.47 -3.87 -9.28
C ALA A 72 -14.23 -3.76 -7.77
N THR A 73 -13.36 -4.60 -7.23
CA THR A 73 -12.91 -4.54 -5.84
C THR A 73 -12.24 -3.19 -5.52
N ALA A 74 -11.51 -2.60 -6.48
CA ALA A 74 -10.95 -1.27 -6.33
C ALA A 74 -12.03 -0.18 -6.24
N CYS A 75 -13.03 -0.19 -7.14
CA CYS A 75 -14.17 0.73 -7.10
C CYS A 75 -14.89 0.64 -5.75
N GLU A 76 -15.19 -0.56 -5.26
CA GLU A 76 -15.85 -0.77 -3.96
C GLU A 76 -15.06 -0.13 -2.79
N ARG A 77 -13.73 -0.29 -2.79
CA ARG A 77 -12.87 0.31 -1.76
C ARG A 77 -12.85 1.82 -1.83
N VAL A 78 -12.80 2.41 -3.02
CA VAL A 78 -12.83 3.88 -3.20
C VAL A 78 -14.22 4.43 -2.85
N ALA A 79 -15.29 3.71 -3.19
CA ALA A 79 -16.67 4.08 -2.85
C ALA A 79 -16.85 4.13 -1.33
N ALA A 80 -16.28 3.18 -0.59
CA ALA A 80 -16.30 3.17 0.87
C ALA A 80 -15.58 4.36 1.52
N LEU A 81 -14.70 5.07 0.79
CA LEU A 81 -13.98 6.25 1.28
C LEU A 81 -14.70 7.58 0.95
N SER A 82 -15.54 7.59 -0.09
CA SER A 82 -16.22 8.80 -0.60
C SER A 82 -17.73 8.81 -0.40
N GLU A 83 -18.32 7.67 0.01
CA GLU A 83 -19.77 7.42 0.02
C GLU A 83 -20.43 7.69 -1.36
N ALA A 84 -19.64 7.72 -2.43
CA ALA A 84 -20.06 7.95 -3.80
C ALA A 84 -19.98 6.65 -4.61
N GLU A 85 -20.78 6.57 -5.66
CA GLU A 85 -20.61 5.54 -6.67
C GLU A 85 -19.33 5.80 -7.46
N ILE A 86 -18.47 4.78 -7.58
CA ILE A 86 -17.21 4.85 -8.30
C ILE A 86 -17.30 3.96 -9.52
N LEU A 87 -17.17 4.56 -10.70
CA LEU A 87 -17.15 3.83 -11.95
C LEU A 87 -15.74 3.33 -12.25
N ARG A 88 -15.64 2.33 -13.13
CA ARG A 88 -14.34 1.83 -13.59
C ARG A 88 -13.49 2.90 -14.27
N THR A 89 -14.12 3.91 -14.88
CA THR A 89 -13.45 5.05 -15.52
C THR A 89 -12.89 6.05 -14.53
N ASP A 90 -13.30 5.97 -13.26
CA ASP A 90 -12.88 6.89 -12.21
C ASP A 90 -11.62 6.40 -11.49
N ILE A 91 -11.05 5.27 -11.92
CA ILE A 91 -9.83 4.69 -11.36
C ILE A 91 -8.88 4.22 -12.47
N ASP A 92 -7.58 4.37 -12.23
CA ASP A 92 -6.52 3.89 -13.11
C ASP A 92 -5.60 2.92 -12.37
N MET A 93 -5.19 1.84 -13.05
CA MET A 93 -4.14 0.96 -12.54
C MET A 93 -2.80 1.70 -12.56
N VAL A 94 -2.05 1.60 -11.47
CA VAL A 94 -0.72 2.23 -11.33
C VAL A 94 0.33 1.18 -10.96
N GLN A 95 1.56 1.42 -11.43
CA GLN A 95 2.74 0.68 -10.99
C GLN A 95 3.33 1.40 -9.77
N ILE A 96 3.75 0.64 -8.75
CA ILE A 96 4.28 1.16 -7.46
C ILE A 96 5.74 0.80 -7.25
#